data_AF-A0A2C6C057-F1
#
_entry.id   AF-A0A2C6C057-F1
#
_cell.length_a   1.000
_cell.length_b   1.000
_cell.length_c   1.000
_cell.angle_alpha   90.00
_cell.angle_beta   90.00
_cell.angle_gamma   90.00
#
_symmetry.space_group_name_H-M   'P 1'
#
loop_
_entity.id
_entity.type
_entity.pdbx_description
1 polymer ?
#
loop_
_entity_poly.entity_id
_entity_poly.type
_entity_poly.pdbx_seq_one_letter_code
_entity_poly.pdbx_strand_id
1 'polypeptide(L)'
;MDSWIGKSLDKYVDNRSYPDGFITAPNGNKVYYWSHRWSHSSSGMAVKSGSMILSSPASTYIQYCDIFVEVNEQRVILKWSSKGKCEKREVELAE
;
A
#
# COMPACT_ATOMS: atom_id res chain seq x y z
N MET A 1 -12.85 -1.02 -6.39
CA MET A 1 -12.22 -1.30 -5.07
C MET A 1 -13.07 -2.25 -4.21
N ASP A 2 -14.37 -2.38 -4.49
CA ASP A 2 -15.33 -3.22 -3.73
C ASP A 2 -15.38 -4.72 -4.12
N SER A 3 -14.52 -5.17 -5.03
CA SER A 3 -14.57 -6.54 -5.59
C SER A 3 -14.28 -7.67 -4.59
N TRP A 4 -13.93 -7.31 -3.35
CA TRP A 4 -13.62 -8.22 -2.25
C TRP A 4 -14.74 -8.32 -1.21
N ILE A 5 -15.71 -7.41 -1.22
CA ILE A 5 -16.86 -7.48 -0.31
C ILE A 5 -17.64 -8.77 -0.60
N GLY A 6 -17.98 -9.51 0.45
CA GLY A 6 -18.64 -10.82 0.37
C GLY A 6 -17.70 -12.01 0.11
N LYS A 7 -16.41 -11.77 -0.15
CA LYS A 7 -15.42 -12.86 -0.30
C LYS A 7 -14.79 -13.21 1.04
N SER A 8 -14.24 -14.43 1.14
CA SER A 8 -13.48 -14.87 2.29
C SER A 8 -12.17 -14.10 2.44
N LEU A 9 -11.80 -13.77 3.67
CA LEU A 9 -10.50 -13.18 4.02
C LEU A 9 -9.33 -14.04 3.54
N ASP A 10 -9.44 -15.37 3.61
CA ASP A 10 -8.34 -16.26 3.25
C ASP A 10 -7.94 -16.06 1.78
N LYS A 11 -8.91 -16.03 0.85
CA LYS A 11 -8.67 -15.67 -0.57
C LYS A 11 -8.08 -14.27 -0.77
N TYR A 12 -8.37 -13.33 0.12
CA TYR A 12 -7.81 -11.99 0.05
C TYR A 12 -6.35 -11.99 0.49
N VAL A 13 -6.03 -12.71 1.56
CA VAL A 13 -4.68 -12.92 2.07
C VAL A 13 -3.82 -13.66 1.05
N ASP A 14 -4.34 -14.72 0.42
CA ASP A 14 -3.61 -15.47 -0.61
C ASP A 14 -3.17 -14.59 -1.79
N ASN A 15 -3.96 -13.57 -2.14
CA ASN A 15 -3.65 -12.66 -3.24
C ASN A 15 -2.75 -11.48 -2.84
N ARG A 16 -2.74 -11.09 -1.56
CA ARG A 16 -2.09 -9.83 -1.11
C ARG A 16 -0.96 -10.01 -0.10
N SER A 17 -0.79 -11.21 0.46
CA SER A 17 0.01 -11.52 1.66
C SER A 17 -0.73 -11.29 2.98
N TYR A 18 -0.16 -11.83 4.05
CA TYR A 18 -0.69 -11.72 5.40
C TYR A 18 -0.80 -10.26 5.89
N PRO A 19 -1.82 -9.94 6.69
CA PRO A 19 -1.97 -8.63 7.31
C PRO A 19 -0.88 -8.39 8.36
N ASP A 20 -0.55 -7.12 8.59
CA ASP A 20 0.39 -6.71 9.64
C ASP A 20 -0.22 -6.88 11.04
N GLY A 21 -1.55 -6.88 11.13
CA GLY A 21 -2.26 -7.13 12.36
C GLY A 21 -3.77 -7.01 12.22
N PHE A 22 -4.46 -7.01 13.35
CA PHE A 22 -5.90 -6.80 13.41
C PHE A 22 -6.28 -5.99 14.65
N ILE A 23 -7.42 -5.30 14.55
CA ILE A 23 -8.09 -4.63 15.65
C ILE A 23 -9.54 -5.13 15.74
N THR A 24 -10.11 -5.11 16.93
CA THR A 24 -11.54 -5.42 17.12
C THR A 24 -12.34 -4.13 17.00
N ALA A 25 -13.26 -4.07 16.06
CA ALA A 25 -14.18 -2.95 15.89
C ALA A 25 -15.23 -2.94 17.02
N PRO A 26 -15.88 -1.78 17.31
CA PRO A 26 -16.88 -1.67 18.37
C PRO A 26 -18.08 -2.62 18.21
N ASN A 27 -18.34 -3.09 16.99
CA ASN A 27 -19.38 -4.05 16.66
C ASN A 27 -18.93 -5.52 16.84
N GLY A 28 -17.73 -5.78 17.38
CA GLY A 28 -17.18 -7.11 17.59
C GLY A 28 -16.47 -7.73 16.37
N ASN A 29 -16.57 -7.10 15.20
CA ASN A 29 -15.91 -7.58 13.98
C ASN A 29 -14.39 -7.38 14.05
N LYS A 30 -13.64 -8.21 13.33
CA LYS A 30 -12.18 -8.03 13.20
C LYS A 30 -11.88 -7.17 11.99
N VAL A 31 -11.03 -6.16 12.18
CA VAL A 31 -10.51 -5.33 11.10
C VAL A 31 -9.04 -5.65 10.94
N TYR A 32 -8.69 -6.33 9.86
CA TYR A 32 -7.31 -6.62 9.50
C TYR A 32 -6.72 -5.41 8.77
N TYR A 33 -5.46 -5.10 9.03
CA TYR A 33 -4.78 -3.98 8.38
C TYR A 33 -3.46 -4.39 7.72
N TRP A 34 -3.14 -3.68 6.64
CA TRP A 34 -1.86 -3.73 5.93
C TRP A 34 -1.35 -2.29 5.85
N SER A 35 -0.17 -2.01 6.37
CA SER A 35 0.49 -0.71 6.36
C SER A 35 1.76 -0.80 5.53
N HIS A 36 1.74 -0.17 4.36
CA HIS A 36 2.89 -0.07 3.49
C HIS A 36 3.42 1.36 3.48
N ARG A 37 4.73 1.47 3.71
CA ARG A 37 5.48 2.73 3.63
C ARG A 37 6.62 2.57 2.64
N TRP A 38 6.62 3.40 1.61
CA TRP A 38 7.71 3.45 0.63
C TRP A 38 8.36 4.82 0.65
N SER A 39 9.70 4.86 0.63
CA SER A 39 10.46 6.10 0.43
C SER A 39 11.10 6.06 -0.95
N HIS A 40 10.74 7.01 -1.81
CA HIS A 40 11.38 7.20 -3.09
C HIS A 40 12.34 8.37 -3.00
N SER A 41 13.62 8.14 -3.28
CA SER A 41 14.62 9.19 -3.45
C SER A 41 15.00 9.28 -4.93
N SER A 42 14.67 10.38 -5.60
CA SER A 42 15.20 10.66 -6.93
C SER A 42 16.45 11.53 -6.79
N SER A 43 17.59 11.05 -7.28
CA SER A 43 18.78 11.88 -7.52
C SER A 43 18.82 12.24 -9.01
N GLY A 44 18.99 13.53 -9.31
CA GLY A 44 19.11 14.02 -10.68
C GLY A 44 20.39 14.81 -10.85
N MET A 45 21.10 14.59 -11.96
CA MET A 45 22.18 15.47 -12.41
C MET A 45 21.65 16.26 -13.61
N ALA A 46 21.62 17.60 -13.52
CA ALA A 46 21.34 18.44 -14.69
C ALA A 46 22.66 18.89 -15.33
N VAL A 47 22.82 18.63 -16.63
CA VAL A 47 23.93 19.17 -17.42
C VAL A 47 23.44 20.44 -18.12
N LYS A 48 24.06 21.58 -17.81
CA LYS A 48 23.77 22.86 -18.49
C LYS A 48 25.05 23.40 -19.11
N SER A 49 25.08 23.46 -20.45
CA SER A 49 26.13 24.13 -21.23
C SER A 49 27.55 23.59 -21.02
N GLY A 50 27.75 22.27 -21.13
CA GLY A 50 29.08 21.65 -21.18
C GLY A 50 29.81 21.49 -19.84
N SER A 51 29.33 22.15 -18.78
CA SER A 51 29.81 21.96 -17.42
C SER A 51 28.79 21.14 -16.61
N MET A 52 29.26 20.08 -15.93
CA MET A 52 28.45 19.39 -14.93
C MET A 52 28.29 20.33 -13.73
N ILE A 53 27.09 20.83 -13.52
CA ILE A 53 26.74 21.56 -12.31
C ILE A 53 25.94 20.58 -11.45
N LEU A 54 26.40 20.33 -10.22
CA LEU A 54 25.63 19.57 -9.24
C LEU A 54 24.35 20.37 -8.92
N SER A 55 23.24 20.07 -9.60
CA SER A 55 21.95 20.70 -9.34
C SER A 55 21.18 19.88 -8.30
N SER A 56 20.95 20.47 -7.12
CA SER A 56 20.15 19.96 -5.99
C SER A 56 18.72 19.50 -6.35
N PRO A 57 17.95 18.95 -5.38
CA PRO A 57 18.29 18.08 -4.26
C PRO A 57 17.77 16.65 -4.53
N ALA A 58 18.19 15.66 -3.74
CA ALA A 58 17.50 14.37 -3.75
C ALA A 58 16.06 14.57 -3.25
N SER A 59 15.07 14.61 -4.14
CA SER A 59 13.67 14.69 -3.75
C SER A 59 13.29 13.35 -3.14
N THR A 60 13.14 13.32 -1.81
CA THR A 60 12.62 12.15 -1.11
C THR A 60 11.14 12.37 -0.85
N TYR A 61 10.28 11.59 -1.49
CA TYR A 61 8.86 11.55 -1.15
C TYR A 61 8.52 10.22 -0.49
N ILE A 62 7.73 10.30 0.57
CA ILE A 62 7.28 9.13 1.33
C ILE A 62 5.82 8.89 0.95
N GLN A 63 5.55 7.70 0.42
CA GLN A 63 4.20 7.24 0.10
C GLN A 63 3.72 6.28 1.18
N TYR A 64 2.49 6.50 1.62
CA TYR A 64 1.80 5.65 2.60
C TYR A 64 0.56 5.04 1.94
N CYS A 65 0.38 3.74 2.14
CA CYS A 65 -0.82 3.00 1.76
C CYS A 65 -1.18 2.08 2.92
N ASP A 66 -2.21 2.47 3.66
CA ASP A 66 -2.81 1.61 4.67
C ASP A 66 -4.12 1.04 4.12
N ILE A 67 -4.37 -0.25 4.32
CA ILE A 67 -5.59 -0.93 3.89
C ILE A 67 -6.23 -1.55 5.12
N PHE A 68 -7.54 -1.45 5.20
CA PHE A 68 -8.34 -1.98 6.29
C PHE A 68 -9.45 -2.86 5.73
N VAL A 69 -9.57 -4.07 6.27
CA VAL A 69 -10.56 -5.05 5.84
C VAL A 69 -11.33 -5.54 7.06
N GLU A 70 -12.59 -5.13 7.16
CA GLU A 70 -13.50 -5.57 8.21
C GLU A 70 -14.12 -6.91 7.81
N VAL A 71 -14.05 -7.90 8.69
CA VAL A 71 -14.62 -9.23 8.50
C VAL A 71 -15.53 -9.63 9.65
N ASN A 72 -16.54 -10.43 9.34
CA ASN A 72 -17.38 -11.08 10.35
C ASN A 72 -16.70 -12.32 10.97
N GLU A 73 -17.40 -12.97 11.89
CA GLU A 73 -16.94 -14.22 12.55
C GLU A 73 -16.68 -15.36 11.56
N GLN A 74 -17.41 -15.39 10.44
CA GLN A 74 -17.24 -16.35 9.35
C GLN A 74 -16.07 -16.01 8.42
N ARG A 75 -15.26 -14.99 8.76
CA ARG A 75 -14.15 -14.48 7.95
C ARG A 75 -14.57 -13.99 6.56
N VAL A 76 -15.81 -13.52 6.42
CA VAL A 76 -16.31 -12.87 5.20
C VAL A 76 -16.06 -11.37 5.29
N ILE A 77 -15.53 -10.79 4.22
CA ILE A 77 -15.24 -9.35 4.11
C ILE A 77 -16.55 -8.57 4.03
N LEU A 78 -16.78 -7.73 5.02
CA LEU A 78 -17.92 -6.83 5.09
C LEU A 78 -17.59 -5.45 4.53
N LYS A 79 -16.37 -4.97 4.79
CA LYS A 79 -15.90 -3.66 4.30
C LYS A 79 -14.46 -3.72 3.90
N TRP A 80 -14.15 -2.93 2.88
CA TRP A 80 -12.81 -2.68 2.41
C TRP A 80 -12.59 -1.18 2.34
N SER A 81 -11.49 -0.69 2.91
CA SER A 81 -11.11 0.71 2.82
C SER A 81 -9.59 0.86 2.73
N SER A 82 -9.15 2.00 2.23
CA SER A 82 -7.74 2.34 2.14
C SER A 82 -7.52 3.79 2.52
N LYS A 83 -6.38 4.07 3.16
CA LYS A 83 -5.89 5.40 3.49
C LYS A 83 -4.57 5.63 2.77
N GLY A 84 -4.49 6.73 2.04
CA GLY A 84 -3.33 7.05 1.20
C GLY A 84 -3.45 6.50 -0.22
N LYS A 85 -2.38 6.63 -1.01
CA LYS A 85 -2.36 6.20 -2.42
C LYS A 85 -1.85 4.77 -2.53
N CYS A 86 -2.78 3.84 -2.68
CA CYS A 86 -2.52 2.42 -2.89
C CYS A 86 -2.43 2.07 -4.38
N GLU A 87 -1.40 2.55 -5.07
CA GLU A 87 -1.13 2.12 -6.45
C GLU A 87 -0.33 0.82 -6.42
N LYS A 88 -0.83 -0.22 -7.12
CA LYS A 88 0.00 -1.37 -7.49
C LYS A 88 1.01 -0.85 -8.51
N ARG A 89 2.27 -0.64 -8.11
CA ARG A 89 3.35 -0.72 -9.10
C ARG A 89 3.65 -2.20 -9.26
N GLU A 90 3.20 -2.78 -10.37
CA GLU A 90 3.93 -3.90 -10.95
C GLU A 90 5.37 -3.40 -11.05
N VAL A 91 6.24 -3.98 -10.23
CA VAL A 91 7.67 -3.78 -10.41
C VAL A 91 7.97 -4.50 -11.72
N GLU A 92 7.88 -3.77 -12.84
CA GLU A 92 8.63 -4.12 -14.05
C GLU A 92 10.10 -4.11 -13.61
N LEU A 93 10.55 -5.25 -13.09
CA LEU A 93 11.93 -5.66 -13.16
C LEU A 93 12.21 -5.79 -14.66
N ALA A 94 12.61 -4.68 -15.27
CA ALA A 94 13.26 -4.69 -16.56
C ALA A 94 14.50 -5.56 -16.41
N GLU A 95 14.46 -6.75 -17.02
CA GLU A 95 15.62 -7.58 -17.32
C GLU A 95 16.61 -6.84 -18.23
#